data_AF-A0A0S7X806-F1
#
_entry.id   AF-A0A0S7X806-F1
#
_cell.length_a   1.000
_cell.length_b   1.000
_cell.length_c   1.000
_cell.angle_alpha   90.00
_cell.angle_beta   90.00
_cell.angle_gamma   90.00
#
_symmetry.space_group_name_H-M   'P 1'
#
loop_
_entity.id
_entity.type
_entity.pdbx_description
1 polymer ?
#
loop_
_entity_poly.entity_id
_entity_poly.type
_entity_poly.pdbx_seq_one_letter_code
_entity_poly.pdbx_strand_id
1 'polypeptide(L)'
;WLTEHMFIMGVHGPQQRVTYFTGAFPSLCGKTSTAMMEGETIIGDDIAYLRRKGEEIRTVNVEKGMFGIIQGINSEDDPIIWEVLHQTGEIIFSNVLITKEGGCHWIGKDGETPSEGINHSGKWYPGKKDEAGKEIPPSHPNARFTLDLKLLGNLDPHIDSPEGVVVGGIIYGGRDSDTCVPVEESFNWEHGVITKGASLESETTAATLGKEGVRKWNPMSNLDFLSIPIGKYIESNLKFGASLKNPPPIFSVNYFLKDSEGDFLNQKTDKAIWLRWMELRSHREVEAIKTPTGYIPQYKDLKRLFKEVLSKDYPKESYNKQFIIRTPESLAKIERIKEVYKNVADVPEVVFSVLEEQRERLLAARKKQGDYILPEQL
;
A
#
# COMPACT_ATOMS: atom_id res chain seq x y z
N TRP A 1 16.55 -13.82 7.52
CA TRP A 1 15.80 -12.60 7.89
C TRP A 1 15.60 -11.81 6.61
N LEU A 2 14.70 -10.84 6.58
CA LEU A 2 14.39 -9.99 5.43
C LEU A 2 14.52 -8.51 5.80
N THR A 3 15.06 -7.69 4.91
CA THR A 3 15.01 -6.21 4.93
C THR A 3 14.02 -5.77 3.87
N GLU A 4 12.93 -5.15 4.27
CA GLU A 4 11.87 -4.79 3.34
C GLU A 4 11.50 -3.31 3.46
N HIS A 5 11.21 -2.71 2.31
CA HIS A 5 10.62 -1.37 2.23
C HIS A 5 9.11 -1.47 2.54
N MET A 6 8.83 -1.66 3.84
CA MET A 6 7.51 -1.93 4.38
C MET A 6 7.21 -1.02 5.56
N PHE A 7 5.96 -0.54 5.64
CA PHE A 7 5.42 -0.04 6.90
C PHE A 7 5.18 -1.19 7.88
N ILE A 8 5.01 -0.85 9.16
CA ILE A 8 4.57 -1.73 10.23
C ILE A 8 3.45 -1.00 10.99
N MET A 9 2.29 -1.62 11.09
CA MET A 9 1.14 -1.05 11.81
C MET A 9 0.44 -2.11 12.66
N GLY A 10 -0.17 -1.69 13.76
CA GLY A 10 -1.09 -2.49 14.56
C GLY A 10 -2.53 -2.21 14.16
N VAL A 11 -3.23 -3.23 13.65
CA VAL A 11 -4.67 -3.14 13.39
C VAL A 11 -5.42 -3.68 14.59
N HIS A 12 -6.30 -2.86 15.16
CA HIS A 12 -7.08 -3.20 16.35
C HIS A 12 -8.27 -4.07 15.94
N GLY A 13 -8.35 -5.27 16.50
CA GLY A 13 -9.45 -6.20 16.32
C GLY A 13 -10.47 -6.14 17.45
N PRO A 14 -11.44 -7.07 17.46
CA PRO A 14 -12.33 -7.30 18.59
C PRO A 14 -11.56 -7.58 19.89
N GLN A 15 -12.19 -7.32 21.04
CA GLN A 15 -11.65 -7.67 22.36
C GLN A 15 -10.27 -7.03 22.67
N GLN A 16 -9.99 -5.85 22.11
CA GLN A 16 -8.72 -5.13 22.26
C GLN A 16 -7.50 -5.91 21.73
N ARG A 17 -7.72 -6.91 20.86
CA ARG A 17 -6.64 -7.60 20.15
C ARG A 17 -5.95 -6.63 19.20
N VAL A 18 -4.62 -6.72 19.09
CA VAL A 18 -3.86 -6.00 18.05
C VAL A 18 -3.19 -7.03 17.15
N THR A 19 -3.40 -6.90 15.85
CA THR A 19 -2.76 -7.73 14.82
C THR A 19 -1.81 -6.86 14.01
N TYR A 20 -0.53 -7.23 13.98
CA TYR A 20 0.47 -6.41 13.29
C TYR A 20 0.61 -6.81 11.83
N PHE A 21 0.52 -5.82 10.95
CA PHE A 21 0.73 -6.00 9.52
C PHE A 21 1.99 -5.28 9.08
N THR A 22 2.72 -5.91 8.17
CA THR A 22 3.71 -5.20 7.36
C THR A 22 3.14 -4.97 5.96
N GLY A 23 3.54 -3.91 5.26
CA GLY A 23 3.07 -3.72 3.89
C GLY A 23 3.96 -2.87 3.01
N ALA A 24 4.09 -3.26 1.74
CA ALA A 24 5.01 -2.67 0.78
C ALA A 24 4.26 -2.13 -0.44
N PHE A 25 4.15 -0.79 -0.53
CA PHE A 25 3.49 -0.10 -1.64
C PHE A 25 4.49 0.83 -2.34
N PRO A 26 4.45 0.93 -3.68
CA PRO A 26 5.26 1.91 -4.40
C PRO A 26 4.98 3.34 -3.95
N SER A 27 5.92 4.23 -4.24
CA SER A 27 5.75 5.66 -3.93
C SER A 27 4.41 6.18 -4.44
N LEU A 28 3.75 7.04 -3.64
CA LEU A 28 2.45 7.64 -3.94
C LEU A 28 1.28 6.64 -4.13
N CYS A 29 1.43 5.40 -3.64
CA CYS A 29 0.37 4.37 -3.65
C CYS A 29 -0.31 4.17 -2.29
N GLY A 30 -0.17 5.14 -1.37
CA GLY A 30 -0.92 5.16 -0.11
C GLY A 30 -0.25 4.46 1.07
N LYS A 31 1.07 4.20 1.03
CA LYS A 31 1.84 3.56 2.11
C LYS A 31 1.64 4.26 3.46
N THR A 32 2.08 5.51 3.56
CA THR A 32 1.96 6.33 4.78
C THR A 32 0.50 6.50 5.20
N SER A 33 -0.41 6.78 4.25
CA SER A 33 -1.85 6.90 4.56
C SER A 33 -2.49 5.61 5.10
N THR A 34 -1.89 4.45 4.86
CA THR A 34 -2.38 3.16 5.38
C THR A 34 -1.80 2.90 6.76
N ALA A 35 -0.50 3.14 6.94
CA ALA A 35 0.17 3.03 8.24
C ALA A 35 -0.39 4.02 9.27
N MET A 36 -0.90 5.16 8.81
CA MET A 36 -1.49 6.23 9.63
C MET A 36 -3.03 6.20 9.64
N MET A 37 -3.64 5.03 9.43
CA MET A 37 -5.09 4.90 9.47
C MET A 37 -5.63 5.31 10.85
N GLU A 38 -6.69 6.12 10.86
CA GLU A 38 -7.32 6.56 12.10
C GLU A 38 -7.87 5.35 12.89
N GLY A 39 -7.63 5.34 14.20
CA GLY A 39 -8.01 4.24 15.10
C GLY A 39 -7.04 3.05 15.10
N GLU A 40 -5.96 3.11 14.31
CA GLU A 40 -4.88 2.11 14.28
C GLU A 40 -3.56 2.70 14.79
N THR A 41 -2.63 1.83 15.18
CA THR A 41 -1.31 2.24 15.70
C THR A 41 -0.20 2.06 14.67
N ILE A 42 0.80 2.94 14.71
CA ILE A 42 1.99 2.87 13.84
C ILE A 42 3.22 2.39 14.61
N ILE A 43 4.03 1.53 13.99
CA ILE A 43 5.40 1.21 14.43
C ILE A 43 6.43 1.82 13.48
N GLY A 44 6.18 1.82 12.17
CA GLY A 44 7.06 2.47 11.21
C GLY A 44 6.36 2.62 9.86
N ASP A 45 6.76 3.60 9.05
CA ASP A 45 6.14 3.85 7.75
C ASP A 45 7.01 3.42 6.56
N ASP A 46 8.32 3.22 6.75
CA ASP A 46 9.25 3.04 5.63
C ASP A 46 9.99 1.70 5.60
N ILE A 47 10.66 1.31 6.69
CA ILE A 47 11.54 0.13 6.71
C ILE A 47 11.14 -0.88 7.79
N ALA A 48 11.05 -2.16 7.39
CA ALA A 48 10.82 -3.27 8.30
C ALA A 48 11.93 -4.33 8.21
N TYR A 49 12.43 -4.76 9.37
CA TYR A 49 13.33 -5.92 9.48
C TYR A 49 12.56 -7.12 10.00
N LEU A 50 12.38 -8.14 9.16
CA LEU A 50 11.63 -9.34 9.51
C LEU A 50 12.57 -10.48 9.84
N ARG A 51 12.35 -11.12 10.99
CA ARG A 51 13.15 -12.25 11.46
C ARG A 51 12.24 -13.38 11.93
N ARG A 52 12.58 -14.60 11.51
CA ARG A 52 11.95 -15.81 12.07
C ARG A 52 12.41 -16.01 13.51
N LYS A 53 11.47 -16.25 14.42
CA LYS A 53 11.71 -16.66 15.81
C LYS A 53 10.80 -17.85 16.13
N GLY A 54 11.36 -19.07 16.07
CA GLY A 54 10.56 -20.29 16.14
C GLY A 54 9.62 -20.40 14.93
N GLU A 55 8.32 -20.61 15.20
CA GLU A 55 7.24 -20.68 14.20
C GLU A 55 6.63 -19.31 13.87
N GLU A 56 7.17 -18.23 14.44
CA GLU A 56 6.67 -16.86 14.22
C GLU A 56 7.62 -16.05 13.32
N ILE A 57 7.05 -15.09 12.60
CA ILE A 57 7.80 -13.98 12.03
C ILE A 57 7.64 -12.78 12.97
N ARG A 58 8.76 -12.23 13.43
CA ARG A 58 8.83 -10.99 14.21
C ARG A 58 9.32 -9.86 13.32
N THR A 59 8.82 -8.66 13.53
CA THR A 59 9.27 -7.46 12.81
C THR A 59 9.61 -6.31 13.76
N VAL A 60 10.58 -5.50 13.36
CA VAL A 60 10.97 -4.25 14.02
C VAL A 60 11.08 -3.13 12.99
N ASN A 61 10.72 -1.92 13.41
CA ASN A 61 11.17 -0.71 12.74
C ASN A 61 12.60 -0.41 13.19
N VAL A 62 13.46 -0.05 12.24
CA VAL A 62 14.87 0.30 12.51
C VAL A 62 15.11 1.81 12.53
N GLU A 63 14.07 2.59 12.25
CA GLU A 63 14.10 4.04 12.17
C GLU A 63 13.53 4.67 13.44
N LYS A 64 14.08 5.84 13.81
CA LYS A 64 13.62 6.62 14.98
C LYS A 64 12.58 7.67 14.61
N GLY A 65 12.58 8.08 13.35
CA GLY A 65 11.78 9.20 12.86
C GLY A 65 11.08 8.84 11.56
N MET A 66 10.24 9.77 11.12
CA MET A 66 9.55 9.71 9.84
C MET A 66 10.16 10.76 8.90
N PHE A 67 10.42 10.39 7.66
CA PHE A 67 10.89 11.28 6.59
C PHE A 67 9.87 11.34 5.44
N GLY A 68 8.70 11.91 5.72
CA GLY A 68 7.53 11.87 4.84
C GLY A 68 7.53 12.96 3.77
N ILE A 69 6.91 12.67 2.61
CA ILE A 69 6.57 13.67 1.58
C ILE A 69 5.47 14.57 2.14
N ILE A 70 5.67 15.89 2.08
CA ILE A 70 4.70 16.85 2.62
C ILE A 70 3.64 17.30 1.59
N GLN A 71 3.90 17.11 0.30
CA GLN A 71 2.96 17.50 -0.75
C GLN A 71 1.60 16.83 -0.54
N GLY A 72 0.54 17.64 -0.52
CA GLY A 72 -0.84 17.20 -0.40
C GLY A 72 -1.35 17.00 1.02
N ILE A 73 -0.47 17.05 2.03
CA ILE A 73 -0.89 16.89 3.43
C ILE A 73 -1.75 18.07 3.86
N ASN A 74 -2.95 17.77 4.33
CA ASN A 74 -3.99 18.70 4.74
C ASN A 74 -4.80 18.16 5.94
N SER A 75 -5.62 19.01 6.58
CA SER A 75 -6.35 18.61 7.80
C SER A 75 -7.46 17.58 7.55
N GLU A 76 -7.98 17.48 6.33
CA GLU A 76 -9.07 16.56 6.00
C GLU A 76 -8.58 15.15 5.67
N ASP A 77 -7.55 15.04 4.83
CA ASP A 77 -7.05 13.77 4.30
C ASP A 77 -6.02 13.10 5.23
N ASP A 78 -5.23 13.89 5.97
CA ASP A 78 -4.09 13.42 6.77
C ASP A 78 -4.10 14.02 8.19
N PRO A 79 -5.20 13.90 8.96
CA PRO A 79 -5.39 14.63 10.22
C PRO A 79 -4.31 14.37 11.26
N ILE A 80 -3.82 13.12 11.37
CA ILE A 80 -2.78 12.77 12.35
C ILE A 80 -1.45 13.45 12.02
N ILE A 81 -1.03 13.42 10.75
CA ILE A 81 0.21 14.09 10.35
C ILE A 81 0.03 15.60 10.45
N TRP A 82 -1.14 16.12 10.05
CA TRP A 82 -1.46 17.53 10.16
C TRP A 82 -1.34 18.05 11.60
N GLU A 83 -1.94 17.36 12.57
CA GLU A 83 -1.85 17.70 13.99
C GLU A 83 -0.39 17.79 14.44
N VAL A 84 0.40 16.78 14.10
CA VAL A 84 1.82 16.71 14.48
C VAL A 84 2.64 17.82 13.82
N LEU A 85 2.36 18.19 12.58
CA LEU A 85 3.05 19.30 11.92
C LEU A 85 2.71 20.68 12.52
N HIS A 86 1.64 20.79 13.33
CA HIS A 86 1.21 22.03 13.97
C HIS A 86 1.40 22.04 15.49
N GLN A 87 1.89 20.95 16.09
CA GLN A 87 2.17 20.91 17.52
C GLN A 87 3.56 21.48 17.85
N THR A 88 3.80 21.75 19.14
CA THR A 88 5.13 22.14 19.61
C THR A 88 6.06 20.94 19.59
N GLY A 89 7.18 21.02 18.87
CA GLY A 89 8.17 19.95 18.77
C GLY A 89 9.29 20.29 17.78
N GLU A 90 10.29 19.43 17.69
CA GLU A 90 11.35 19.54 16.68
C GLU A 90 10.88 18.89 15.38
N ILE A 91 10.59 19.71 14.38
CA ILE A 91 10.17 19.27 13.05
C ILE A 91 11.02 20.00 12.03
N ILE A 92 11.68 19.23 11.16
CA ILE A 92 12.55 19.78 10.12
C ILE A 92 11.82 19.72 8.78
N PHE A 93 11.49 20.88 8.23
CA PHE A 93 10.90 21.01 6.91
C PHE A 93 11.99 21.23 5.86
N SER A 94 11.95 20.47 4.76
CA SER A 94 12.88 20.57 3.65
C SER A 94 12.17 20.97 2.36
N ASN A 95 12.67 22.01 1.68
CA ASN A 95 12.18 22.50 0.38
C ASN A 95 10.73 23.00 0.35
N VAL A 96 10.19 23.47 1.48
CA VAL A 96 8.90 24.17 1.58
C VAL A 96 9.06 25.68 1.32
N LEU A 97 7.94 26.39 1.17
CA LEU A 97 7.93 27.86 1.18
C LEU A 97 8.03 28.33 2.63
N ILE A 98 8.92 29.28 2.91
CA ILE A 98 8.98 30.01 4.18
C ILE A 98 8.37 31.40 3.97
N THR A 99 7.37 31.73 4.79
CA THR A 99 6.67 33.03 4.72
C THR A 99 7.44 34.11 5.49
N LYS A 100 7.08 35.38 5.29
CA LYS A 100 7.72 36.52 5.97
C LYS A 100 7.53 36.48 7.49
N GLU A 101 6.45 35.87 7.95
CA GLU A 101 6.07 35.73 9.35
C GLU A 101 6.80 34.55 10.04
N GLY A 102 7.66 33.83 9.31
CA GLY A 102 8.40 32.68 9.82
C GLY A 102 7.61 31.37 9.79
N GLY A 103 6.42 31.36 9.16
CA GLY A 103 5.65 30.13 8.92
C GLY A 103 6.14 29.37 7.68
N CYS A 104 5.52 28.24 7.39
CA CYS A 104 5.76 27.51 6.15
C CYS A 104 4.48 27.16 5.39
N HIS A 105 4.61 26.98 4.08
CA HIS A 105 3.53 26.59 3.18
C HIS A 105 4.03 25.58 2.13
N TRP A 106 3.15 24.68 1.69
CA TRP A 106 3.44 23.66 0.68
C TRP A 106 2.25 23.43 -0.24
N ILE A 107 2.49 22.75 -1.35
CA ILE A 107 1.43 22.38 -2.30
C ILE A 107 0.37 21.53 -1.59
N GLY A 108 -0.87 22.01 -1.56
CA GLY A 108 -2.00 21.31 -0.96
C GLY A 108 -2.17 21.51 0.55
N LYS A 109 -1.38 22.40 1.17
CA LYS A 109 -1.63 22.83 2.56
C LYS A 109 -2.95 23.61 2.63
N ASP A 110 -3.71 23.45 3.73
CA ASP A 110 -4.88 24.30 4.00
C ASP A 110 -4.53 25.80 4.01
N GLY A 111 -5.52 26.60 3.58
CA GLY A 111 -5.45 28.05 3.55
C GLY A 111 -4.97 28.60 2.21
N GLU A 112 -4.99 29.93 2.08
CA GLU A 112 -4.55 30.60 0.86
C GLU A 112 -3.04 30.50 0.68
N THR A 113 -2.60 30.32 -0.58
CA THR A 113 -1.18 30.37 -0.91
C THR A 113 -0.62 31.76 -0.65
N PRO A 114 0.49 31.89 0.10
CA PRO A 114 1.10 33.19 0.40
C PRO A 114 1.46 33.98 -0.86
N SER A 115 1.39 35.32 -0.78
CA SER A 115 1.72 36.21 -1.90
C SER A 115 3.22 36.28 -2.21
N GLU A 116 4.07 35.98 -1.23
CA GLU A 116 5.52 35.90 -1.39
C GLU A 116 6.17 35.07 -0.28
N GLY A 117 7.43 34.67 -0.51
CA GLY A 117 8.26 33.99 0.49
C GLY A 117 9.62 33.59 -0.07
N ILE A 118 10.28 32.65 0.59
CA ILE A 118 11.54 32.05 0.13
C ILE A 118 11.36 30.53 0.07
N ASN A 119 11.69 29.93 -1.06
CA ASN A 119 11.72 28.47 -1.21
C ASN A 119 13.04 28.00 -1.84
N HIS A 120 13.10 26.74 -2.27
CA HIS A 120 14.27 26.12 -2.92
C HIS A 120 14.82 26.87 -4.15
N SER A 121 14.03 27.78 -4.74
CA SER A 121 14.43 28.62 -5.88
C SER A 121 14.83 30.07 -5.49
N GLY A 122 14.98 30.36 -4.20
CA GLY A 122 15.16 31.71 -3.67
C GLY A 122 13.82 32.43 -3.43
N LYS A 123 13.78 33.75 -3.67
CA LYS A 123 12.54 34.55 -3.51
C LYS A 123 11.43 33.99 -4.42
N TRP A 124 10.27 33.72 -3.86
CA TRP A 124 9.13 33.11 -4.55
C TRP A 124 7.89 34.00 -4.47
N TYR A 125 7.02 33.90 -5.48
CA TYR A 125 5.71 34.53 -5.60
C TYR A 125 4.84 33.70 -6.56
N PRO A 126 3.49 33.78 -6.49
CA PRO A 126 2.60 33.06 -7.40
C PRO A 126 2.91 33.33 -8.88
N GLY A 127 2.99 32.28 -9.70
CA GLY A 127 3.34 32.39 -11.12
C GLY A 127 4.83 32.58 -11.42
N LYS A 128 5.73 32.49 -10.43
CA LYS A 128 7.18 32.45 -10.67
C LYS A 128 7.53 31.29 -11.61
N LYS A 129 8.41 31.54 -12.58
CA LYS A 129 8.87 30.54 -13.55
C LYS A 129 10.38 30.36 -13.50
N ASP A 130 10.85 29.18 -13.89
CA ASP A 130 12.26 28.91 -14.13
C ASP A 130 12.73 29.45 -15.49
N GLU A 131 14.02 29.25 -15.81
CA GLU A 131 14.63 29.68 -17.08
C GLU A 131 13.97 29.03 -18.31
N ALA A 132 13.35 27.86 -18.14
CA ALA A 132 12.63 27.15 -19.20
C ALA A 132 11.15 27.57 -19.30
N GLY A 133 10.70 28.53 -18.48
CA GLY A 133 9.33 29.02 -18.47
C GLY A 133 8.34 28.10 -17.73
N LYS A 134 8.82 27.07 -17.02
CA LYS A 134 7.99 26.19 -16.20
C LYS A 134 7.70 26.87 -14.87
N GLU A 135 6.45 26.78 -14.42
CA GLU A 135 6.05 27.35 -13.13
C GLU A 135 6.74 26.63 -11.96
N ILE A 136 7.25 27.42 -11.02
CA ILE A 136 7.87 26.95 -9.80
C ILE A 136 6.79 26.98 -8.71
N PRO A 137 6.39 25.82 -8.16
CA PRO A 137 5.38 25.77 -7.08
C PRO A 137 5.92 26.33 -5.75
N PRO A 138 5.04 26.59 -4.76
CA PRO A 138 5.45 27.10 -3.45
C PRO A 138 6.44 26.17 -2.74
N SER A 139 6.26 24.85 -2.82
CA SER A 139 7.21 23.84 -2.33
C SER A 139 7.67 22.93 -3.46
N HIS A 140 8.85 22.33 -3.33
CA HIS A 140 9.27 21.28 -4.26
C HIS A 140 8.30 20.06 -4.19
N PRO A 141 8.00 19.34 -5.29
CA PRO A 141 7.13 18.16 -5.23
C PRO A 141 7.62 17.04 -4.29
N ASN A 142 8.94 16.90 -4.16
CA ASN A 142 9.58 16.02 -3.17
C ASN A 142 9.99 16.78 -1.89
N ALA A 143 9.29 17.85 -1.51
CA ALA A 143 9.47 18.50 -0.22
C ALA A 143 9.10 17.52 0.90
N ARG A 144 9.80 17.63 2.04
CA ARG A 144 9.76 16.64 3.12
C ARG A 144 9.54 17.31 4.46
N PHE A 145 8.97 16.57 5.39
CA PHE A 145 9.08 16.82 6.81
C PHE A 145 9.88 15.70 7.46
N THR A 146 10.61 16.03 8.53
CA THR A 146 11.33 15.07 9.37
C THR A 146 10.87 15.28 10.81
N LEU A 147 10.46 14.21 11.47
CA LEU A 147 9.99 14.24 12.85
C LEU A 147 10.40 12.98 13.61
N ASP A 148 10.49 13.06 14.94
CA ASP A 148 10.61 11.87 15.81
C ASP A 148 9.26 11.16 15.88
N LEU A 149 9.22 9.83 15.71
CA LEU A 149 7.97 9.06 15.75
C LEU A 149 7.22 9.23 17.09
N LYS A 150 7.93 9.57 18.18
CA LYS A 150 7.34 9.86 19.51
C LYS A 150 6.43 11.08 19.54
N LEU A 151 6.45 11.90 18.49
CA LEU A 151 5.51 13.00 18.32
C LEU A 151 4.14 12.53 17.82
N LEU A 152 4.01 11.31 17.29
CA LEU A 152 2.74 10.78 16.78
C LEU A 152 1.84 10.31 17.93
N GLY A 153 0.61 10.82 17.99
CA GLY A 153 -0.38 10.43 19.01
C GLY A 153 -0.85 8.97 18.90
N ASN A 154 -0.69 8.35 17.73
CA ASN A 154 -1.05 6.95 17.45
C ASN A 154 0.16 6.00 17.44
N LEU A 155 1.29 6.39 18.04
CA LEU A 155 2.46 5.52 18.13
C LEU A 155 2.15 4.26 18.94
N ASP A 156 2.48 3.09 18.40
CA ASP A 156 2.29 1.81 19.08
C ASP A 156 3.22 1.69 20.31
N PRO A 157 2.74 1.19 21.46
CA PRO A 157 3.56 1.05 22.66
C PRO A 157 4.72 0.05 22.49
N HIS A 158 4.70 -0.82 21.48
CA HIS A 158 5.75 -1.79 21.20
C HIS A 158 6.81 -1.33 20.20
N ILE A 159 6.85 -0.04 19.83
CA ILE A 159 7.86 0.54 18.94
C ILE A 159 9.30 0.16 19.30
N ASP A 160 9.64 0.28 20.59
CA ASP A 160 10.99 0.03 21.12
C ASP A 160 11.18 -1.42 21.62
N SER A 161 10.27 -2.35 21.26
CA SER A 161 10.36 -3.75 21.67
C SER A 161 11.56 -4.45 21.01
N PRO A 162 12.58 -4.90 21.79
CA PRO A 162 13.78 -5.51 21.20
C PRO A 162 13.51 -6.85 20.52
N GLU A 163 12.42 -7.52 20.90
CA GLU A 163 11.97 -8.78 20.29
C GLU A 163 11.07 -8.56 19.07
N GLY A 164 10.69 -7.31 18.79
CA GLY A 164 9.71 -6.96 17.79
C GLY A 164 8.31 -7.50 18.06
N VAL A 165 7.41 -7.21 17.13
CA VAL A 165 6.01 -7.65 17.17
C VAL A 165 5.80 -8.84 16.24
N VAL A 166 4.83 -9.72 16.56
CA VAL A 166 4.47 -10.86 15.70
C VAL A 166 3.73 -10.36 14.48
N VAL A 167 4.23 -10.70 13.29
CA VAL A 167 3.56 -10.39 12.03
C VAL A 167 2.34 -11.29 11.86
N GLY A 168 1.15 -10.69 11.85
CA GLY A 168 -0.13 -11.33 11.59
C GLY A 168 -0.50 -11.38 10.10
N GLY A 169 0.11 -10.53 9.27
CA GLY A 169 -0.09 -10.55 7.81
C GLY A 169 0.86 -9.61 7.07
N ILE A 170 0.99 -9.84 5.76
CA ILE A 170 1.79 -8.99 4.85
C ILE A 170 0.88 -8.43 3.77
N ILE A 171 1.00 -7.14 3.45
CA ILE A 171 0.14 -6.44 2.49
C ILE A 171 0.98 -5.92 1.32
N TYR A 172 0.63 -6.30 0.10
CA TYR A 172 1.16 -5.68 -1.11
C TYR A 172 0.10 -4.79 -1.76
N GLY A 173 0.50 -3.64 -2.28
CA GLY A 173 -0.43 -2.68 -2.86
C GLY A 173 0.23 -1.86 -3.94
N GLY A 174 -0.55 -1.45 -4.92
CA GLY A 174 -0.08 -0.65 -6.06
C GLY A 174 -1.23 0.12 -6.69
N ARG A 175 -0.89 1.07 -7.55
CA ARG A 175 -1.89 1.78 -8.34
C ARG A 175 -2.30 0.94 -9.53
N ASP A 176 -3.56 0.53 -9.54
CA ASP A 176 -4.14 -0.31 -10.57
C ASP A 176 -5.58 0.16 -10.82
N SER A 177 -5.83 0.71 -12.01
CA SER A 177 -7.14 1.29 -12.32
C SER A 177 -8.18 0.26 -12.75
N ASP A 178 -7.79 -0.96 -13.15
CA ASP A 178 -8.68 -1.84 -13.92
C ASP A 178 -8.51 -3.34 -13.67
N THR A 179 -7.56 -3.80 -12.86
CA THR A 179 -7.26 -5.25 -12.78
C THR A 179 -7.62 -5.84 -11.41
N CYS A 180 -6.94 -5.43 -10.34
CA CYS A 180 -7.04 -6.05 -9.02
C CYS A 180 -8.24 -5.51 -8.21
N VAL A 181 -8.87 -6.39 -7.42
CA VAL A 181 -9.95 -6.04 -6.48
C VAL A 181 -9.41 -5.27 -5.26
N PRO A 182 -10.26 -4.57 -4.47
CA PRO A 182 -9.80 -3.72 -3.38
C PRO A 182 -9.01 -4.43 -2.29
N VAL A 183 -9.35 -5.67 -1.96
CA VAL A 183 -8.62 -6.53 -1.02
C VAL A 183 -8.76 -8.00 -1.41
N GLU A 184 -7.67 -8.75 -1.35
CA GLU A 184 -7.66 -10.18 -1.65
C GLU A 184 -6.56 -10.88 -0.85
N GLU A 185 -6.86 -12.04 -0.27
CA GLU A 185 -5.89 -12.94 0.36
C GLU A 185 -5.33 -13.92 -0.68
N SER A 186 -4.03 -14.19 -0.63
CA SER A 186 -3.40 -15.25 -1.44
C SER A 186 -3.77 -16.66 -0.97
N PHE A 187 -3.57 -17.67 -1.82
CA PHE A 187 -3.90 -19.05 -1.45
C PHE A 187 -2.96 -19.65 -0.40
N ASN A 188 -1.70 -19.23 -0.43
CA ASN A 188 -0.64 -19.65 0.47
C ASN A 188 0.55 -18.70 0.32
N TRP A 189 1.61 -18.93 1.11
CA TRP A 189 2.82 -18.10 1.09
C TRP A 189 3.47 -17.99 -0.29
N GLU A 190 3.66 -19.11 -0.99
CA GLU A 190 4.31 -19.12 -2.31
C GLU A 190 3.48 -18.35 -3.34
N HIS A 191 2.18 -18.62 -3.39
CA HIS A 191 1.24 -17.88 -4.23
C HIS A 191 1.24 -16.39 -3.92
N GLY A 192 1.28 -16.00 -2.65
CA GLY A 192 1.32 -14.62 -2.20
C GLY A 192 2.61 -13.89 -2.58
N VAL A 193 3.76 -14.51 -2.30
CA VAL A 193 5.08 -13.97 -2.68
C VAL A 193 5.13 -13.74 -4.18
N ILE A 194 4.68 -14.69 -4.99
CA ILE A 194 4.80 -14.59 -6.45
C ILE A 194 3.76 -13.64 -7.04
N THR A 195 2.48 -13.86 -6.76
CA THR A 195 1.39 -13.17 -7.49
C THR A 195 1.03 -11.80 -6.91
N LYS A 196 1.32 -11.56 -5.63
CA LYS A 196 1.00 -10.29 -4.95
C LYS A 196 2.25 -9.42 -4.77
N GLY A 197 3.37 -10.03 -4.38
CA GLY A 197 4.65 -9.32 -4.20
C GLY A 197 5.44 -9.20 -5.49
N ALA A 198 5.91 -10.31 -6.04
CA ALA A 198 6.85 -10.33 -7.17
C ALA A 198 6.21 -9.77 -8.46
N SER A 199 4.92 -10.06 -8.64
CA SER A 199 4.12 -9.59 -9.79
C SER A 199 3.51 -8.20 -9.59
N LEU A 200 4.00 -7.42 -8.63
CA LEU A 200 3.48 -6.10 -8.35
C LEU A 200 3.80 -5.14 -9.50
N GLU A 201 2.74 -4.56 -10.07
CA GLU A 201 2.79 -3.46 -11.04
C GLU A 201 2.11 -2.25 -10.42
N SER A 202 2.57 -1.05 -10.76
CA SER A 202 1.89 0.19 -10.40
C SER A 202 1.92 1.18 -11.55
N GLU A 203 0.79 1.82 -11.80
CA GLU A 203 0.67 2.90 -12.78
C GLU A 203 1.46 4.14 -12.36
N THR A 204 2.12 4.77 -13.32
CA THR A 204 2.78 6.06 -13.16
C THR A 204 1.74 7.16 -12.91
N THR A 205 2.04 8.05 -11.96
CA THR A 205 1.27 9.27 -11.72
C THR A 205 1.77 10.40 -12.63
N ALA A 206 0.92 11.41 -12.89
CA ALA A 206 1.31 12.64 -13.58
C ALA A 206 2.52 13.37 -12.93
N ALA A 207 2.81 13.09 -11.65
CA ALA A 207 3.95 13.64 -10.91
C ALA A 207 5.29 12.96 -11.25
N THR A 208 5.26 11.79 -11.88
CA THR A 208 6.47 11.08 -12.32
C THR A 208 6.86 11.62 -13.70
N LEU A 209 8.16 11.79 -14.00
CA LEU A 209 8.70 12.32 -15.27
C LEU A 209 8.40 11.45 -16.54
N GLY A 210 7.32 10.66 -16.54
CA GLY A 210 6.92 9.77 -17.64
C GLY A 210 5.47 10.00 -18.10
N LYS A 211 5.02 9.22 -19.10
CA LYS A 211 3.62 9.19 -19.53
C LYS A 211 2.74 8.66 -18.39
N GLU A 212 1.63 9.32 -18.12
CA GLU A 212 0.64 8.91 -17.11
C GLU A 212 -0.04 7.58 -17.54
N GLY A 213 -0.36 6.73 -16.56
CA GLY A 213 -1.08 5.46 -16.80
C GLY A 213 -0.21 4.30 -17.32
N VAL A 214 1.12 4.47 -17.37
CA VAL A 214 2.03 3.37 -17.74
C VAL A 214 2.28 2.50 -16.52
N ARG A 215 2.00 1.19 -16.63
CA ARG A 215 2.29 0.22 -15.57
C ARG A 215 3.79 -0.07 -15.52
N LYS A 216 4.40 0.16 -14.37
CA LYS A 216 5.80 -0.19 -14.08
C LYS A 216 5.83 -1.38 -13.11
N TRP A 217 6.56 -2.41 -13.50
CA TRP A 217 6.88 -3.53 -12.60
C TRP A 217 7.77 -3.04 -11.45
N ASN A 218 7.38 -3.35 -10.22
CA ASN A 218 8.10 -2.99 -9.00
C ASN A 218 7.93 -4.10 -7.94
N PRO A 219 8.65 -5.23 -8.06
CA PRO A 219 8.46 -6.41 -7.22
C PRO A 219 8.65 -6.05 -5.75
N MET A 220 7.66 -6.43 -4.92
CA MET A 220 7.59 -6.15 -3.48
C MET A 220 7.79 -4.67 -3.12
N SER A 221 7.62 -3.76 -4.08
CA SER A 221 7.96 -2.34 -3.94
C SER A 221 9.39 -2.06 -3.45
N ASN A 222 10.33 -2.96 -3.73
CA ASN A 222 11.68 -2.91 -3.19
C ASN A 222 12.77 -2.80 -4.28
N LEU A 223 12.37 -2.73 -5.56
CA LEU A 223 13.27 -2.85 -6.71
C LEU A 223 14.46 -1.89 -6.67
N ASP A 224 14.22 -0.62 -6.38
CA ASP A 224 15.24 0.43 -6.39
C ASP A 224 16.22 0.32 -5.19
N PHE A 225 15.93 -0.56 -4.21
CA PHE A 225 16.72 -0.74 -2.98
C PHE A 225 17.41 -2.10 -2.90
N LEU A 226 17.25 -2.97 -3.91
CA LEU A 226 17.84 -4.30 -3.88
C LEU A 226 19.36 -4.25 -4.02
N SER A 227 20.06 -4.87 -3.07
CA SER A 227 21.51 -5.08 -3.08
C SER A 227 21.92 -6.44 -3.68
N ILE A 228 20.94 -7.28 -4.05
CA ILE A 228 21.13 -8.62 -4.61
C ILE A 228 20.28 -8.78 -5.89
N PRO A 229 20.62 -9.73 -6.78
CA PRO A 229 19.80 -10.03 -7.94
C PRO A 229 18.35 -10.38 -7.58
N ILE A 230 17.41 -9.91 -8.41
CA ILE A 230 15.97 -10.06 -8.16
C ILE A 230 15.56 -11.54 -8.01
N GLY A 231 16.12 -12.43 -8.82
CA GLY A 231 15.88 -13.88 -8.71
C GLY A 231 16.24 -14.43 -7.32
N LYS A 232 17.40 -14.06 -6.77
CA LYS A 232 17.83 -14.43 -5.41
C LYS A 232 16.98 -13.79 -4.32
N TYR A 233 16.52 -12.56 -4.53
CA TYR A 233 15.63 -11.87 -3.61
C TYR A 233 14.25 -12.56 -3.51
N ILE A 234 13.68 -12.95 -4.66
CA ILE A 234 12.44 -13.74 -4.70
C ILE A 234 12.64 -15.10 -4.04
N GLU A 235 13.73 -15.80 -4.36
CA GLU A 235 14.06 -17.09 -3.75
C GLU A 235 14.19 -16.99 -2.21
N SER A 236 14.79 -15.91 -1.71
CA SER A 236 14.93 -15.65 -0.27
C SER A 236 13.57 -15.47 0.40
N ASN A 237 12.66 -14.73 -0.23
CA ASN A 237 11.29 -14.53 0.25
C ASN A 237 10.48 -15.84 0.24
N LEU A 238 10.61 -16.67 -0.80
CA LEU A 238 9.97 -17.99 -0.88
C LEU A 238 10.44 -18.91 0.24
N LYS A 239 11.76 -19.05 0.42
CA LYS A 239 12.37 -19.88 1.48
C LYS A 239 12.01 -19.40 2.88
N PHE A 240 11.80 -18.09 3.07
CA PHE A 240 11.51 -17.52 4.38
C PHE A 240 10.23 -18.12 5.00
N GLY A 241 9.10 -18.07 4.28
CA GLY A 241 7.83 -18.61 4.78
C GLY A 241 7.64 -20.10 4.57
N ALA A 242 8.26 -20.71 3.55
CA ALA A 242 8.24 -22.17 3.37
C ALA A 242 8.82 -22.94 4.58
N SER A 243 9.61 -22.26 5.40
CA SER A 243 10.20 -22.81 6.62
C SER A 243 9.26 -22.81 7.84
N LEU A 244 8.03 -22.32 7.70
CA LEU A 244 7.04 -22.18 8.77
C LEU A 244 5.89 -23.17 8.55
N LYS A 245 5.35 -23.73 9.63
CA LYS A 245 4.14 -24.56 9.54
C LYS A 245 2.91 -23.74 9.18
N ASN A 246 2.82 -22.52 9.71
CA ASN A 246 1.69 -21.60 9.51
C ASN A 246 2.24 -20.19 9.23
N PRO A 247 2.75 -19.92 8.03
CA PRO A 247 3.19 -18.57 7.68
C PRO A 247 2.01 -17.59 7.73
N PRO A 248 2.24 -16.30 8.07
CA PRO A 248 1.19 -15.30 8.07
C PRO A 248 0.62 -15.12 6.65
N PRO A 249 -0.70 -14.87 6.51
CA PRO A 249 -1.33 -14.63 5.22
C PRO A 249 -0.70 -13.43 4.50
N ILE A 250 -0.62 -13.54 3.18
CA ILE A 250 -0.25 -12.44 2.29
C ILE A 250 -1.51 -11.93 1.62
N PHE A 251 -1.74 -10.63 1.71
CA PHE A 251 -2.84 -9.92 1.10
C PHE A 251 -2.35 -8.99 -0.02
N SER A 252 -3.23 -8.69 -0.96
CA SER A 252 -3.08 -7.58 -1.88
C SER A 252 -4.21 -6.58 -1.72
N VAL A 253 -3.92 -5.30 -1.90
CA VAL A 253 -4.91 -4.22 -1.89
C VAL A 253 -4.82 -3.36 -3.14
N ASN A 254 -5.96 -2.82 -3.56
CA ASN A 254 -6.04 -1.83 -4.64
C ASN A 254 -7.02 -0.71 -4.30
N TYR A 255 -6.49 0.47 -3.95
CA TYR A 255 -7.31 1.63 -3.60
C TYR A 255 -7.66 2.50 -4.82
N PHE A 256 -7.12 2.19 -5.99
CA PHE A 256 -7.15 3.06 -7.17
C PHE A 256 -8.03 2.52 -8.28
N LEU A 257 -8.79 1.46 -8.00
CA LEU A 257 -9.72 0.84 -8.93
C LEU A 257 -10.76 1.86 -9.40
N LYS A 258 -11.01 1.87 -10.71
CA LYS A 258 -11.98 2.74 -11.37
C LYS A 258 -13.05 1.95 -12.10
N ASP A 259 -14.16 2.60 -12.38
CA ASP A 259 -15.17 2.09 -13.30
C ASP A 259 -14.89 2.50 -14.76
N SER A 260 -15.82 2.15 -15.66
CA SER A 260 -15.74 2.47 -17.08
C SER A 260 -15.88 3.96 -17.38
N GLU A 261 -16.40 4.77 -16.46
CA GLU A 261 -16.55 6.22 -16.59
C GLU A 261 -15.29 6.94 -16.08
N GLY A 262 -14.38 6.21 -15.41
CA GLY A 262 -13.12 6.72 -14.89
C GLY A 262 -13.19 7.17 -13.43
N ASP A 263 -14.33 6.93 -12.78
CA ASP A 263 -14.57 7.27 -11.38
C ASP A 263 -14.00 6.21 -10.44
N PHE A 264 -13.45 6.65 -9.31
CA PHE A 264 -12.92 5.73 -8.31
C PHE A 264 -14.03 4.93 -7.65
N LEU A 265 -13.85 3.60 -7.62
CA LEU A 265 -14.78 2.69 -6.96
C LEU A 265 -14.60 2.65 -5.44
N ASN A 266 -13.54 3.24 -4.90
CA ASN A 266 -13.24 3.29 -3.48
C ASN A 266 -13.16 4.72 -3.00
N GLN A 267 -13.67 4.98 -1.79
CA GLN A 267 -13.33 6.19 -1.06
C GLN A 267 -12.00 6.00 -0.32
N LYS A 268 -11.28 7.10 -0.04
CA LYS A 268 -10.00 7.05 0.68
C LYS A 268 -10.11 6.37 2.06
N THR A 269 -11.26 6.52 2.72
CA THR A 269 -11.55 5.98 4.06
C THR A 269 -11.93 4.49 4.06
N ASP A 270 -12.30 3.92 2.91
CA ASP A 270 -12.70 2.50 2.81
C ASP A 270 -11.54 1.55 3.16
N LYS A 271 -10.30 2.05 3.12
CA LYS A 271 -9.09 1.34 3.57
C LYS A 271 -9.23 0.73 4.96
N ALA A 272 -9.91 1.43 5.88
CA ALA A 272 -10.16 0.93 7.23
C ALA A 272 -10.92 -0.41 7.19
N ILE A 273 -11.91 -0.56 6.29
CA ILE A 273 -12.70 -1.79 6.15
C ILE A 273 -11.83 -2.94 5.66
N TRP A 274 -10.95 -2.68 4.68
CA TRP A 274 -10.04 -3.68 4.15
C TRP A 274 -9.07 -4.19 5.22
N LEU A 275 -8.51 -3.28 6.03
CA LEU A 275 -7.66 -3.63 7.18
C LEU A 275 -8.40 -4.46 8.22
N ARG A 276 -9.64 -4.08 8.56
CA ARG A 276 -10.47 -4.83 9.52
C ARG A 276 -10.87 -6.21 9.00
N TRP A 277 -11.10 -6.35 7.70
CA TRP A 277 -11.32 -7.67 7.11
C TRP A 277 -10.05 -8.53 7.14
N MET A 278 -8.88 -7.97 6.82
CA MET A 278 -7.60 -8.69 6.89
C MET A 278 -7.28 -9.15 8.32
N GLU A 279 -7.59 -8.32 9.32
CA GLU A 279 -7.49 -8.66 10.75
C GLU A 279 -8.30 -9.92 11.07
N LEU A 280 -9.62 -9.88 10.83
CA LEU A 280 -10.52 -11.02 11.08
C LEU A 280 -10.10 -12.27 10.29
N ARG A 281 -9.65 -12.06 9.04
CA ARG A 281 -9.23 -13.15 8.15
C ARG A 281 -7.95 -13.84 8.65
N SER A 282 -7.01 -13.07 9.21
CA SER A 282 -5.77 -13.59 9.80
C SER A 282 -6.05 -14.51 11.00
N HIS A 283 -7.18 -14.32 11.69
CA HIS A 283 -7.65 -15.17 12.80
C HIS A 283 -8.67 -16.24 12.37
N ARG A 284 -8.99 -16.33 11.07
CA ARG A 284 -10.01 -17.24 10.51
C ARG A 284 -11.41 -17.03 11.10
N GLU A 285 -11.74 -15.80 11.48
CA GLU A 285 -13.04 -15.43 12.07
C GLU A 285 -14.09 -15.05 11.03
N VAL A 286 -13.68 -14.90 9.77
CA VAL A 286 -14.56 -14.69 8.62
C VAL A 286 -14.23 -15.67 7.50
N GLU A 287 -15.28 -16.06 6.78
CA GLU A 287 -15.20 -16.85 5.56
C GLU A 287 -14.82 -15.96 4.36
N ALA A 288 -14.39 -16.59 3.26
CA ALA A 288 -14.02 -15.88 2.05
C ALA A 288 -14.49 -16.63 0.80
N ILE A 289 -14.70 -15.90 -0.29
CA ILE A 289 -15.07 -16.46 -1.59
C ILE A 289 -13.78 -16.79 -2.32
N LYS A 290 -13.63 -18.06 -2.73
CA LYS A 290 -12.48 -18.49 -3.53
C LYS A 290 -12.65 -17.99 -4.97
N THR A 291 -11.67 -17.26 -5.47
CA THR A 291 -11.60 -16.76 -6.84
C THR A 291 -10.49 -17.49 -7.61
N PRO A 292 -10.30 -17.24 -8.91
CA PRO A 292 -9.12 -17.73 -9.63
C PRO A 292 -7.79 -17.14 -9.14
N THR A 293 -7.83 -15.95 -8.51
CA THR A 293 -6.67 -15.12 -8.13
C THR A 293 -6.38 -15.06 -6.63
N GLY A 294 -7.27 -15.59 -5.79
CA GLY A 294 -7.12 -15.59 -4.33
C GLY A 294 -8.45 -15.79 -3.62
N TYR A 295 -8.58 -15.20 -2.43
CA TYR A 295 -9.82 -15.16 -1.66
C TYR A 295 -10.27 -13.73 -1.43
N ILE A 296 -11.55 -13.45 -1.70
CA ILE A 296 -12.16 -12.14 -1.49
C ILE A 296 -13.18 -12.17 -0.35
N PRO A 297 -13.47 -11.02 0.29
CA PRO A 297 -14.47 -10.93 1.35
C PRO A 297 -15.87 -11.38 0.88
N GLN A 298 -16.69 -11.91 1.79
CA GLN A 298 -18.12 -12.03 1.53
C GLN A 298 -18.82 -10.68 1.71
N TYR A 299 -19.81 -10.37 0.88
CA TYR A 299 -20.59 -9.13 0.97
C TYR A 299 -21.15 -8.86 2.38
N LYS A 300 -21.63 -9.90 3.07
CA LYS A 300 -22.23 -9.76 4.41
C LYS A 300 -21.22 -9.22 5.44
N ASP A 301 -19.94 -9.61 5.31
CA ASP A 301 -18.89 -9.21 6.24
C ASP A 301 -18.50 -7.76 5.99
N LEU A 302 -18.34 -7.38 4.71
CA LEU A 302 -18.08 -5.99 4.35
C LEU A 302 -19.23 -5.08 4.73
N LYS A 303 -20.48 -5.47 4.45
CA LYS A 303 -21.65 -4.66 4.83
C LYS A 303 -21.69 -4.40 6.33
N ARG A 304 -21.38 -5.41 7.14
CA ARG A 304 -21.26 -5.28 8.59
C ARG A 304 -20.13 -4.33 8.98
N LEU A 305 -18.92 -4.53 8.44
CA LEU A 305 -17.75 -3.69 8.74
C LEU A 305 -17.95 -2.22 8.33
N PHE A 306 -18.50 -1.94 7.15
CA PHE A 306 -18.85 -0.59 6.71
C PHE A 306 -19.82 0.09 7.68
N LYS A 307 -20.79 -0.67 8.21
CA LYS A 307 -21.74 -0.15 9.19
C LYS A 307 -21.11 0.08 10.57
N GLU A 308 -20.28 -0.84 11.03
CA GLU A 308 -19.66 -0.79 12.37
C GLU A 308 -18.52 0.23 12.46
N VAL A 309 -17.68 0.33 11.43
CA VAL A 309 -16.44 1.14 11.44
C VAL A 309 -16.68 2.53 10.89
N LEU A 310 -17.43 2.66 9.78
CA LEU A 310 -17.63 3.94 9.10
C LEU A 310 -19.05 4.51 9.26
N SER A 311 -19.96 3.78 9.93
CA SER A 311 -21.39 4.16 10.01
C SER A 311 -22.06 4.35 8.64
N LYS A 312 -21.52 3.75 7.58
CA LYS A 312 -22.01 3.87 6.20
C LYS A 312 -22.84 2.65 5.80
N ASP A 313 -23.83 2.85 4.92
CA ASP A 313 -24.44 1.73 4.20
C ASP A 313 -23.51 1.32 3.05
N TYR A 314 -23.49 0.03 2.74
CA TYR A 314 -22.64 -0.54 1.71
C TYR A 314 -23.50 -1.34 0.73
N PRO A 315 -23.90 -0.72 -0.39
CA PRO A 315 -24.77 -1.35 -1.37
C PRO A 315 -24.13 -2.55 -2.05
N LYS A 316 -24.94 -3.56 -2.36
CA LYS A 316 -24.50 -4.77 -3.10
C LYS A 316 -23.93 -4.42 -4.48
N GLU A 317 -24.43 -3.36 -5.11
CA GLU A 317 -23.93 -2.88 -6.40
C GLU A 317 -22.47 -2.40 -6.30
N SER A 318 -22.13 -1.63 -5.27
CA SER A 318 -20.76 -1.17 -5.01
C SER A 318 -19.82 -2.36 -4.82
N TYR A 319 -20.25 -3.35 -4.02
CA TYR A 319 -19.52 -4.61 -3.84
C TYR A 319 -19.30 -5.35 -5.15
N ASN A 320 -20.33 -5.48 -5.98
CA ASN A 320 -20.23 -6.17 -7.26
C ASN A 320 -19.24 -5.46 -8.20
N LYS A 321 -19.28 -4.12 -8.30
CA LYS A 321 -18.32 -3.35 -9.13
C LYS A 321 -16.88 -3.46 -8.61
N GLN A 322 -16.71 -3.40 -7.29
CA GLN A 322 -15.40 -3.48 -6.64
C GLN A 322 -14.76 -4.87 -6.81
N PHE A 323 -15.52 -5.93 -6.58
CA PHE A 323 -15.00 -7.30 -6.47
C PHE A 323 -15.24 -8.18 -7.70
N ILE A 324 -15.69 -7.60 -8.82
CA ILE A 324 -15.76 -8.33 -10.10
C ILE A 324 -14.38 -8.82 -10.53
N ILE A 325 -14.30 -10.09 -10.94
CA ILE A 325 -13.07 -10.69 -11.45
C ILE A 325 -12.96 -10.38 -12.94
N ARG A 326 -11.95 -9.60 -13.28
CA ARG A 326 -11.68 -9.08 -14.62
C ARG A 326 -10.67 -9.99 -15.31
N THR A 327 -11.18 -11.05 -15.95
CA THR A 327 -10.32 -12.13 -16.46
C THR A 327 -9.43 -11.69 -17.62
N PRO A 328 -9.85 -10.87 -18.61
CA PRO A 328 -8.96 -10.37 -19.65
C PRO A 328 -7.76 -9.59 -19.09
N GLU A 329 -8.01 -8.69 -18.14
CA GLU A 329 -7.02 -7.80 -17.51
C GLU A 329 -6.04 -8.60 -16.65
N SER A 330 -6.58 -9.55 -15.88
CA SER A 330 -5.76 -10.46 -15.05
C SER A 330 -4.85 -11.35 -15.91
N LEU A 331 -5.36 -11.87 -17.03
CA LEU A 331 -4.55 -12.66 -17.98
C LEU A 331 -3.48 -11.78 -18.64
N ALA A 332 -3.84 -10.57 -19.07
CA ALA A 332 -2.89 -9.63 -19.66
C ALA A 332 -1.77 -9.26 -18.69
N LYS A 333 -2.08 -9.08 -17.39
CA LYS A 333 -1.07 -8.88 -16.34
C LYS A 333 -0.11 -10.06 -16.23
N ILE A 334 -0.63 -11.29 -16.21
CA ILE A 334 0.23 -12.48 -16.13
C ILE A 334 1.19 -12.54 -17.32
N GLU A 335 0.72 -12.31 -18.55
CA GLU A 335 1.59 -12.34 -19.73
C GLU A 335 2.68 -11.26 -19.68
N ARG A 336 2.34 -10.03 -19.26
CA ARG A 336 3.34 -8.97 -19.05
C ARG A 336 4.40 -9.37 -18.03
N ILE A 337 3.99 -9.89 -16.88
CA ILE A 337 4.91 -10.30 -15.82
C ILE A 337 5.78 -11.48 -16.26
N LYS A 338 5.23 -12.47 -16.96
CA LYS A 338 6.01 -13.57 -17.54
C LYS A 338 7.08 -13.04 -18.51
N GLU A 339 6.73 -12.07 -19.35
CA GLU A 339 7.68 -11.47 -20.29
C GLU A 339 8.79 -10.69 -19.58
N VAL A 340 8.46 -9.96 -18.50
CA VAL A 340 9.47 -9.31 -17.65
C VAL A 340 10.45 -10.35 -17.10
N TYR A 341 9.94 -11.44 -16.51
CA TYR A 341 10.80 -12.44 -15.86
C TYR A 341 11.66 -13.26 -16.81
N LYS A 342 11.28 -13.42 -18.09
CA LYS A 342 12.17 -14.03 -19.10
C LYS A 342 13.49 -13.28 -19.26
N ASN A 343 13.49 -11.98 -18.96
CA ASN A 343 14.66 -11.09 -19.09
C ASN A 343 15.39 -10.87 -17.77
N VAL A 344 14.95 -11.50 -16.67
CA VAL A 344 15.60 -11.41 -15.36
C VAL A 344 16.43 -12.67 -15.13
N ALA A 345 17.70 -12.49 -14.75
CA ALA A 345 18.59 -13.62 -14.45
C ALA A 345 18.19 -14.33 -13.15
N ASP A 346 18.45 -15.63 -13.09
CA ASP A 346 18.32 -16.48 -11.90
C ASP A 346 16.92 -16.49 -11.24
N VAL A 347 15.85 -16.27 -12.02
CA VAL A 347 14.47 -16.35 -11.52
C VAL A 347 14.13 -17.81 -11.20
N PRO A 348 13.62 -18.12 -9.98
CA PRO A 348 13.19 -19.47 -9.64
C PRO A 348 12.09 -19.98 -10.58
N GLU A 349 12.19 -21.22 -11.05
CA GLU A 349 11.21 -21.83 -11.98
C GLU A 349 9.77 -21.78 -11.45
N VAL A 350 9.61 -21.92 -10.13
CA VAL A 350 8.32 -21.84 -9.45
C VAL A 350 7.58 -20.53 -9.69
N VAL A 351 8.28 -19.43 -9.99
CA VAL A 351 7.65 -18.16 -10.41
C VAL A 351 6.81 -18.38 -11.67
N PHE A 352 7.35 -19.06 -12.68
CA PHE A 352 6.63 -19.33 -13.92
C PHE A 352 5.51 -20.35 -13.72
N SER A 353 5.73 -21.39 -12.93
CA SER A 353 4.72 -22.41 -12.64
C SER A 353 3.50 -21.83 -11.94
N VAL A 354 3.70 -21.03 -10.88
CA VAL A 354 2.59 -20.41 -10.12
C VAL A 354 1.81 -19.39 -10.96
N LEU A 355 2.51 -18.64 -11.82
CA LEU A 355 1.86 -17.74 -12.78
C LEU A 355 1.02 -18.53 -13.80
N GLU A 356 1.52 -19.65 -14.30
CA GLU A 356 0.79 -20.51 -15.23
C GLU A 356 -0.43 -21.15 -14.57
N GLU A 357 -0.31 -21.66 -13.34
CA GLU A 357 -1.44 -22.22 -12.61
C GLU A 357 -2.55 -21.17 -12.38
N GLN A 358 -2.19 -19.93 -12.07
CA GLN A 358 -3.17 -18.85 -11.96
C GLN A 358 -3.82 -18.52 -13.31
N ARG A 359 -3.03 -18.51 -14.39
CA ARG A 359 -3.53 -18.33 -15.75
C ARG A 359 -4.52 -19.42 -16.14
N GLU A 360 -4.24 -20.68 -15.84
CA GLU A 360 -5.14 -21.81 -16.09
C GLU A 360 -6.45 -21.68 -15.31
N ARG A 361 -6.39 -21.30 -14.02
CA ARG A 361 -7.61 -21.02 -13.23
C ARG A 361 -8.44 -19.90 -13.84
N LEU A 362 -7.81 -18.83 -14.31
CA LEU A 362 -8.48 -17.71 -14.97
C LEU A 362 -9.12 -18.13 -16.30
N LEU A 363 -8.42 -18.90 -17.13
CA LEU A 363 -8.95 -19.43 -18.40
C LEU A 363 -10.15 -20.36 -18.17
N ALA A 364 -10.06 -21.23 -17.17
CA ALA A 364 -11.16 -22.12 -16.80
C ALA A 364 -12.39 -21.35 -16.31
N ALA A 365 -12.20 -20.35 -15.45
CA ALA A 365 -13.27 -19.47 -14.98
C ALA A 365 -13.87 -18.66 -16.13
N ARG A 366 -13.04 -18.06 -16.97
CA ARG A 366 -13.46 -17.30 -18.16
C ARG A 366 -14.31 -18.14 -19.10
N LYS A 367 -13.92 -19.39 -19.36
CA LYS A 367 -14.69 -20.33 -20.19
C LYS A 367 -16.07 -20.64 -19.60
N LYS A 368 -16.19 -20.68 -18.27
CA LYS A 368 -17.43 -21.04 -17.56
C LYS A 368 -18.37 -19.85 -17.35
N GLN A 369 -17.83 -18.68 -16.99
CA GLN A 369 -18.58 -17.54 -16.47
C GLN A 369 -18.45 -16.27 -17.34
N GLY A 370 -17.56 -16.26 -18.34
CA GLY A 370 -17.31 -15.11 -19.21
C GLY A 370 -16.19 -14.21 -18.71
N ASP A 371 -16.05 -13.05 -19.36
CA ASP A 371 -14.89 -12.16 -19.15
C ASP A 371 -14.89 -11.47 -17.80
N TYR A 372 -16.07 -11.11 -17.29
CA TYR A 372 -16.27 -10.37 -16.06
C TYR A 372 -17.17 -11.16 -15.11
N ILE A 373 -16.58 -11.70 -14.05
CA ILE A 373 -17.25 -12.67 -13.17
C ILE A 373 -17.62 -11.98 -11.85
N LEU A 374 -18.92 -11.88 -11.58
CA LEU A 374 -19.42 -11.32 -10.34
C LEU A 374 -19.11 -12.26 -9.17
N PRO A 375 -18.86 -11.74 -7.94
CA PRO A 375 -18.55 -12.58 -6.79
C PRO A 375 -19.59 -13.64 -6.46
N GLU A 376 -20.86 -13.41 -6.79
CA GLU A 376 -21.96 -14.36 -6.54
C GLU A 376 -22.00 -15.54 -7.52
N GLN A 377 -21.21 -15.48 -8.60
CA GLN A 377 -21.10 -16.55 -9.58
C GLN A 377 -19.97 -17.55 -9.23
N LEU A 378 -19.19 -17.29 -8.17
CA LEU A 378 -17.98 -18.02 -7.78
C LEU A 378 -18.23 -19.10 -6.74
#